data_AF-A0A2D5Z6Z1-F1
#
_entry.id   AF-A0A2D5Z6Z1-F1
#
_cell.length_a   1.000
_cell.length_b   1.000
_cell.length_c   1.000
_cell.angle_alpha   90.00
_cell.angle_beta   90.00
_cell.angle_gamma   90.00
#
_symmetry.space_group_name_H-M   'P 1'
#
loop_
_entity.id
_entity.type
_entity.pdbx_description
1 polymer ?
#
loop_
_entity_poly.entity_id
_entity_poly.type
_entity_poly.pdbx_seq_one_letter_code
_entity_poly.pdbx_strand_id
1 'polypeptide(L)'
;MVWGLLLAGALIVLVALVTPDRGDRAGAGLALAPWVVLFVAAPVGILLRGQIYKRYWRGDVVTGRGYVAGNMVLFAGLGAIVITCLIASLAGAPRVATILPGLLATALILVNHPHGHPLQPPT
;
A
#
# COMPACT_ATOMS: atom_id res chain seq x y z
N MET A 1 -0.72 -2.16 12.81
CA MET A 1 -1.18 -1.70 11.49
C MET A 1 -0.54 -2.48 10.33
N VAL A 2 0.80 -2.61 10.26
CA VAL A 2 1.49 -3.35 9.18
C VAL A 2 1.06 -4.82 9.08
N TRP A 3 0.94 -5.52 10.22
CA TRP A 3 0.45 -6.89 10.24
C TRP A 3 -0.94 -7.05 9.62
N GLY A 4 -1.84 -6.07 9.81
CA GLY A 4 -3.16 -6.08 9.18
C GLY A 4 -3.11 -5.92 7.66
N LEU A 5 -2.17 -5.11 7.15
CA LEU A 5 -1.97 -4.93 5.72
C LEU A 5 -1.29 -6.14 5.06
N LEU A 6 -0.35 -6.79 5.76
CA LEU A 6 0.27 -8.04 5.30
C LEU A 6 -0.75 -9.18 5.28
N LEU A 7 -1.61 -9.28 6.30
CA LEU A 7 -2.72 -10.23 6.33
C LEU A 7 -3.71 -9.95 5.21
N ALA A 8 -3.99 -8.68 4.90
CA ALA A 8 -4.84 -8.31 3.77
C ALA A 8 -4.21 -8.67 2.42
N GLY A 9 -2.89 -8.53 2.27
CA GLY A 9 -2.14 -9.02 1.10
C GLY A 9 -2.25 -10.54 0.91
N ALA A 10 -2.03 -11.30 1.99
CA ALA A 10 -2.22 -12.75 1.98
C ALA A 10 -3.68 -13.15 1.69
N LEU A 11 -4.64 -12.39 2.22
CA LEU A 11 -6.06 -12.60 1.96
C LEU A 11 -6.43 -12.37 0.50
N ILE A 12 -5.86 -11.36 -0.17
CA ILE A 12 -6.07 -11.15 -1.62
C ILE A 12 -5.59 -12.36 -2.41
N VAL A 13 -4.40 -12.88 -2.10
CA VAL A 13 -3.85 -14.07 -2.77
C VAL A 13 -4.79 -15.26 -2.54
N LEU A 14 -5.22 -15.47 -1.30
CA LEU A 14 -6.12 -16.58 -0.95
C LEU A 14 -7.49 -16.44 -1.64
N VAL A 15 -8.09 -15.24 -1.63
CA VAL A 15 -9.36 -14.96 -2.32
C VAL A 15 -9.20 -15.18 -3.82
N ALA A 16 -8.15 -14.64 -4.44
CA ALA A 16 -7.90 -14.77 -5.89
C ALA A 16 -7.69 -16.23 -6.35
N LEU A 17 -7.15 -17.09 -5.47
CA LEU A 17 -6.99 -18.52 -5.72
C LEU A 17 -8.32 -19.28 -5.65
N VAL A 18 -9.22 -18.89 -4.76
CA VAL A 18 -10.53 -19.56 -4.54
C VAL A 18 -11.62 -19.01 -5.46
N THR A 19 -11.53 -17.74 -5.89
CA THR A 19 -12.45 -17.19 -6.88
C THR A 19 -12.12 -17.71 -8.28
N PRO A 20 -13.11 -18.27 -9.00
CA PRO A 20 -12.92 -18.67 -10.39
C PRO A 20 -12.60 -17.46 -11.26
N ASP A 21 -11.64 -17.61 -12.17
CA ASP A 21 -11.25 -16.59 -13.12
C ASP A 21 -12.40 -16.40 -14.13
N ARG A 22 -13.28 -15.44 -13.84
CA ARG A 22 -14.45 -15.13 -14.65
C ARG A 22 -14.21 -13.80 -15.35
N GLY A 23 -13.18 -13.78 -16.20
CA GLY A 23 -12.69 -12.59 -16.93
C GLY A 23 -13.76 -11.78 -17.68
N ASP A 24 -14.97 -12.31 -17.84
CA ASP A 24 -16.09 -11.67 -18.55
C ASP A 24 -17.11 -10.97 -17.65
N ARG A 25 -17.00 -11.05 -16.31
CA ARG A 25 -18.00 -10.43 -15.39
C ARG A 25 -17.63 -9.04 -14.89
N ALA A 26 -16.34 -8.74 -14.77
CA ALA A 26 -15.89 -7.43 -14.31
C ALA A 26 -15.67 -6.51 -15.52
N GLY A 27 -16.32 -5.33 -15.50
CA GLY A 27 -16.07 -4.31 -16.53
C GLY A 27 -14.60 -3.86 -16.53
N ALA A 28 -14.09 -3.44 -17.69
CA ALA A 28 -12.69 -3.03 -17.88
C ALA A 28 -12.19 -2.01 -16.84
N GLY A 29 -13.08 -1.13 -16.35
CA GLY A 29 -12.75 -0.19 -15.28
C GLY A 29 -12.35 -0.86 -13.95
N LEU A 30 -13.01 -1.95 -13.56
CA LEU A 30 -12.67 -2.68 -12.34
C LEU A 30 -11.35 -3.46 -12.46
N ALA A 31 -11.02 -3.93 -13.66
CA ALA A 31 -9.73 -4.58 -13.92
C ALA A 31 -8.57 -3.57 -13.88
N LEU A 32 -8.79 -2.33 -14.31
CA LEU A 32 -7.75 -1.30 -14.31
C LEU A 32 -7.63 -0.54 -12.97
N ALA A 33 -8.69 -0.52 -12.16
CA ALA A 33 -8.72 0.26 -10.91
C ALA A 33 -7.54 -0.05 -9.97
N PRO A 34 -7.16 -1.31 -9.68
CA PRO A 34 -6.01 -1.60 -8.82
C PRO A 34 -4.69 -0.99 -9.33
N TRP A 35 -4.48 -1.00 -10.65
CA TRP A 35 -3.29 -0.42 -11.29
C TRP A 35 -3.28 1.10 -11.23
N VAL A 36 -4.40 1.73 -11.54
CA VAL A 36 -4.56 3.18 -11.46
C VAL A 36 -4.31 3.64 -10.02
N VAL A 37 -4.92 2.97 -9.04
CA VAL A 37 -4.71 3.28 -7.62
C VAL A 37 -3.24 3.03 -7.23
N LEU A 38 -2.58 1.97 -7.71
CA LEU A 38 -1.15 1.74 -7.45
C LEU A 38 -0.28 2.91 -7.95
N PHE A 39 -0.41 3.26 -9.23
CA PHE A 39 0.43 4.27 -9.87
C PHE A 39 0.13 5.70 -9.42
N VAL A 40 -1.03 5.96 -8.81
CA VAL A 40 -1.37 7.27 -8.25
C VAL A 40 -1.09 7.31 -6.75
N ALA A 41 -1.62 6.37 -5.96
CA ALA A 41 -1.56 6.41 -4.51
C ALA A 41 -0.14 6.16 -3.97
N ALA A 42 0.68 5.31 -4.61
CA ALA A 42 2.04 5.06 -4.13
C ALA A 42 2.94 6.31 -4.28
N PRO A 43 3.03 6.96 -5.45
CA PRO A 43 3.79 8.21 -5.58
C PRO A 43 3.24 9.33 -4.69
N VAL A 44 1.92 9.52 -4.66
CA VAL A 44 1.28 10.55 -3.81
C VAL A 44 1.58 10.29 -2.33
N GLY A 45 1.50 9.04 -1.87
CA GLY A 45 1.82 8.66 -0.50
C GLY A 45 3.28 8.96 -0.13
N ILE A 46 4.22 8.69 -1.05
CA ILE A 46 5.64 9.01 -0.86
C ILE A 46 5.85 10.53 -0.78
N LEU A 47 5.22 11.29 -1.68
CA LEU A 47 5.32 12.76 -1.69
C LEU A 47 4.73 13.38 -0.42
N LEU A 48 3.54 12.96 -0.01
CA LEU A 48 2.89 13.43 1.21
C LEU A 48 3.71 13.09 2.46
N ARG A 49 4.26 11.86 2.53
CA ARG A 49 5.20 11.48 3.59
C ARG A 49 6.39 12.43 3.64
N GLY A 50 6.97 12.76 2.48
CA GLY A 50 8.07 13.72 2.38
C GLY A 50 7.70 15.11 2.90
N GLN A 51 6.52 15.62 2.57
CA GLN A 51 6.04 16.92 3.08
C GLN A 51 5.81 16.90 4.59
N ILE A 52 5.28 15.80 5.13
CA ILE A 52 5.13 15.61 6.57
C ILE A 52 6.51 15.61 7.23
N TYR A 53 7.47 14.85 6.70
CA TYR A 53 8.83 14.81 7.26
C TYR A 53 9.47 16.19 7.30
N LYS A 54 9.33 17.00 6.24
CA LYS A 54 9.82 18.39 6.21
C LYS A 54 9.20 19.24 7.33
N ARG A 55 7.90 19.12 7.57
CA ARG A 55 7.20 19.86 8.63
C ARG A 55 7.67 19.47 10.05
N TYR A 56 8.12 18.24 10.23
CA TYR A 56 8.53 17.68 11.51
C TYR A 56 10.05 17.52 11.65
N TRP A 57 10.82 18.16 10.77
CA TRP A 57 12.27 18.15 10.78
C TRP A 57 12.80 19.07 11.89
N ARG A 58 13.72 18.56 12.73
CA ARG A 58 14.34 19.29 13.85
C ARG A 58 15.83 18.92 13.92
N GLY A 59 16.70 19.90 13.71
CA GLY A 59 18.14 19.63 13.58
C GLY A 59 18.41 18.73 12.39
N ASP A 60 19.05 17.59 12.62
CA ASP A 60 19.41 16.61 11.59
C ASP A 60 18.43 15.42 11.50
N VAL A 61 17.30 15.48 12.22
CA VAL A 61 16.40 14.33 12.36
C VAL A 61 14.92 14.70 12.20
N VAL A 62 14.14 13.74 11.70
CA VAL A 62 12.68 13.82 11.74
C VAL A 62 12.21 13.39 13.13
N THR A 63 11.38 14.21 13.79
CA THR A 63 10.81 13.82 15.10
C THR A 63 10.03 12.51 15.00
N GLY A 64 10.01 11.72 16.08
CA GLY A 64 9.27 10.44 16.11
C GLY A 64 7.78 10.58 15.74
N ARG A 65 7.15 11.69 16.15
CA ARG A 65 5.76 12.01 15.74
C ARG A 65 5.64 12.21 14.22
N GLY A 66 6.56 12.93 13.61
CA GLY A 66 6.60 13.13 12.15
C GLY A 66 6.85 11.83 11.40
N TYR A 67 7.74 10.99 11.93
CA TYR A 67 8.03 9.67 11.39
C TYR A 67 6.78 8.77 11.38
N VAL A 68 6.08 8.67 12.52
CA VAL A 68 4.83 7.90 12.61
C VAL A 68 3.77 8.48 11.68
N ALA A 69 3.53 9.80 11.72
CA ALA A 69 2.52 10.44 10.89
C ALA A 69 2.77 10.23 9.39
N GLY A 70 4.01 10.41 8.93
CA GLY A 70 4.37 10.22 7.53
C GLY A 70 4.21 8.77 7.07
N ASN A 71 4.59 7.79 7.89
CA ASN A 71 4.39 6.39 7.56
C ASN A 71 2.91 5.98 7.60
N MET A 72 2.09 6.55 8.48
CA MET A 72 0.64 6.30 8.48
C MET A 72 -0.01 6.73 7.17
N VAL A 73 0.38 7.88 6.61
CA VAL A 73 -0.13 8.33 5.31
C VAL A 73 0.30 7.41 4.17
N LEU A 74 1.57 7.01 4.15
CA LEU A 74 2.06 6.05 3.16
C LEU A 74 1.31 4.71 3.25
N PHE A 75 1.19 4.15 4.46
CA PHE A 75 0.51 2.87 4.66
C PHE A 75 -0.99 2.93 4.40
N ALA A 76 -1.65 4.07 4.64
CA ALA A 76 -3.03 4.27 4.22
C ALA A 76 -3.17 4.22 2.68
N GLY A 77 -2.27 4.89 1.96
CA GLY A 77 -2.23 4.83 0.49
C GLY A 77 -1.97 3.42 -0.04
N LEU A 78 -1.00 2.70 0.55
CA LEU A 78 -0.72 1.30 0.20
C LEU A 78 -1.88 0.36 0.55
N GLY A 79 -2.58 0.62 1.66
CA GLY A 79 -3.78 -0.11 2.05
C GLY A 79 -4.96 0.09 1.10
N ALA A 80 -5.12 1.29 0.53
CA ALA A 80 -6.14 1.53 -0.48
C ALA A 80 -5.93 0.65 -1.74
N ILE A 81 -4.68 0.41 -2.13
CA ILE A 81 -4.35 -0.49 -3.25
C ILE A 81 -4.79 -1.92 -2.94
N VAL A 82 -4.43 -2.42 -1.76
CA VAL A 82 -4.80 -3.75 -1.26
C VAL A 82 -6.34 -3.91 -1.25
N ILE A 83 -7.08 -2.94 -0.69
CA ILE A 83 -8.55 -2.95 -0.69
C ILE A 83 -9.12 -2.98 -2.11
N THR A 84 -8.57 -2.18 -3.03
CA THR A 84 -9.04 -2.15 -4.43
C THR A 84 -8.79 -3.49 -5.13
N CYS A 85 -7.66 -4.14 -4.87
CA CYS A 85 -7.36 -5.49 -5.37
C CYS A 85 -8.37 -6.52 -4.85
N LEU A 86 -8.72 -6.45 -3.56
CA LEU A 86 -9.71 -7.34 -2.96
C LEU A 86 -11.10 -7.15 -3.58
N ILE A 87 -11.55 -5.91 -3.73
CA ILE A 87 -12.83 -5.58 -4.37
C ILE A 87 -12.87 -6.11 -5.81
N ALA A 88 -11.82 -5.84 -6.58
CA ALA A 88 -11.73 -6.31 -7.96
C ALA A 88 -11.73 -7.85 -8.04
N SER A 89 -11.04 -8.53 -7.11
CA SER A 89 -11.01 -10.00 -7.05
C SER A 89 -12.40 -10.58 -6.73
N LEU A 90 -13.10 -10.02 -5.75
CA LEU A 90 -14.47 -10.42 -5.42
C LEU A 90 -15.48 -10.12 -6.54
N ALA A 91 -15.23 -9.08 -7.34
CA ALA A 91 -16.04 -8.76 -8.51
C ALA A 91 -15.74 -9.66 -9.73
N GLY A 92 -14.77 -10.58 -9.63
CA GLY A 92 -14.39 -11.50 -10.70
C GLY A 92 -13.46 -10.87 -11.74
N ALA A 93 -12.71 -9.83 -11.39
CA ALA A 93 -11.67 -9.30 -12.27
C ALA A 93 -10.56 -10.33 -12.52
N PRO A 94 -9.87 -10.26 -13.67
CA PRO A 94 -8.79 -11.19 -14.00
C PRO A 94 -7.73 -11.26 -12.90
N ARG A 95 -7.22 -12.45 -12.63
CA ARG A 95 -6.24 -12.68 -11.54
C ARG A 95 -4.99 -11.80 -11.65
N VAL A 96 -4.48 -11.60 -12.86
CA VAL A 96 -3.31 -10.73 -13.08
C VAL A 96 -3.59 -9.28 -12.70
N ALA A 97 -4.84 -8.82 -12.88
CA ALA A 97 -5.26 -7.47 -12.57
C ALA A 97 -5.38 -7.20 -11.05
N THR A 98 -5.45 -8.25 -10.23
CA THR A 98 -5.66 -8.13 -8.78
C THR A 98 -4.47 -8.60 -7.97
N ILE A 99 -3.84 -9.72 -8.34
CA ILE A 99 -2.70 -10.31 -7.64
C ILE A 99 -1.45 -9.43 -7.80
N LEU A 100 -1.10 -9.06 -9.03
CA LEU A 100 0.16 -8.38 -9.29
C LEU A 100 0.25 -7.00 -8.60
N PRO A 101 -0.75 -6.09 -8.70
CA PRO A 101 -0.70 -4.84 -7.95
C PRO A 101 -0.77 -5.06 -6.43
N GLY A 102 -1.48 -6.09 -5.94
CA GLY A 102 -1.51 -6.44 -4.53
C GLY A 102 -0.16 -6.90 -3.98
N LEU A 103 0.58 -7.71 -4.74
CA LEU A 103 1.95 -8.13 -4.40
C LEU A 103 2.92 -6.95 -4.41
N LEU A 104 2.83 -6.07 -5.40
CA LEU A 104 3.66 -4.86 -5.45
C LEU A 104 3.39 -3.93 -4.26
N ALA A 105 2.12 -3.70 -3.90
CA ALA A 105 1.75 -2.92 -2.72
C ALA A 105 2.30 -3.55 -1.44
N THR A 106 2.23 -4.88 -1.32
CA THR A 106 2.77 -5.64 -0.19
C THR A 106 4.29 -5.50 -0.10
N ALA A 107 5.00 -5.61 -1.22
CA ALA A 107 6.45 -5.40 -1.28
C ALA A 107 6.82 -3.97 -0.87
N LEU A 108 6.07 -2.96 -1.33
CA LEU A 108 6.28 -1.57 -0.92
C LEU A 108 6.05 -1.34 0.57
N ILE A 109 5.07 -2.02 1.18
CA ILE A 109 4.85 -1.98 2.63
C ILE A 109 6.05 -2.57 3.38
N LEU A 110 6.58 -3.70 2.91
CA LEU A 110 7.74 -4.37 3.52
C LEU A 110 9.01 -3.51 3.42
N VAL A 111 9.29 -2.96 2.23
CA VAL A 111 10.46 -2.09 2.00
C VAL A 111 10.38 -0.81 2.83
N ASN A 112 9.17 -0.29 3.08
CA ASN A 112 8.98 0.91 3.90
C ASN A 112 8.71 0.59 5.37
N HIS A 113 8.90 -0.67 5.80
CA HIS A 113 8.67 -1.03 7.19
C HIS A 113 9.69 -0.33 8.11
N PRO A 114 9.26 0.22 9.26
CA PRO A 114 10.17 0.77 10.23
C PRO A 114 11.14 -0.29 10.76
N HIS A 115 12.43 -0.16 10.46
CA HIS A 115 13.48 -1.03 11.00
C HIS A 115 13.97 -0.60 12.40
N GLY A 116 13.25 0.32 13.06
CA GLY A 116 13.37 0.55 14.50
C GLY A 116 14.58 1.34 14.99
N HIS A 117 15.50 1.78 14.13
CA HIS A 117 16.58 2.65 14.59
C HIS A 117 16.07 4.09 14.77
N PRO A 118 16.05 4.63 16.00
CA PRO A 118 15.77 6.05 16.19
C PRO A 118 16.84 6.86 15.45
N LEU A 119 16.41 7.87 14.70
CA LEU A 119 17.29 8.93 14.22
C LEU A 119 17.74 9.69 15.46
N GLN A 120 18.80 9.23 16.12
CA GLN A 120 19.40 9.94 17.24
C GLN A 120 20.15 11.15 16.66
N PRO A 121 19.92 12.38 17.17
CA PRO A 121 20.80 13.48 16.83
C PRO A 121 22.22 13.14 17.29
N PRO A 122 23.27 13.56 16.55
CA PRO A 122 24.63 13.45 17.05
C PRO A 122 24.74 14.19 18.39
N THR A 123 25.15 13.47 19.44
CA THR A 123 25.57 14.05 20.72
C THR A 123 26.90 14.75 20.59
#